data_AF-A0A1Q9LQY8-F1
#
_entry.id   AF-A0A1Q9LQY8-F1
#
_cell.length_a   1.000
_cell.length_b   1.000
_cell.length_c   1.000
_cell.angle_alpha   90.00
_cell.angle_beta   90.00
_cell.angle_gamma   90.00
#
_symmetry.space_group_name_H-M   'P 1'
#
loop_
_entity.id
_entity.type
_entity.pdbx_description
1 polymer ?
#
loop_
_entity_poly.entity_id
_entity_poly.type
_entity_poly.pdbx_seq_one_letter_code
_entity_poly.pdbx_strand_id
1 'polypeptide(L)'
;MTGFHIDPDAVTARLRHLLELADSVATHAEAAAELAQSHPLLGTSPPATRLSDRLVEAAGDAGLAGEAAAAESEVRDFRKALSDTLTDYERCEFDNRRRMRS
;
A
#
# COMPACT_ATOMS: atom_id res chain seq x y z
N MET A 1 -3.82 22.15 -30.57
CA MET A 1 -4.25 20.99 -29.76
C MET A 1 -3.24 20.86 -28.63
N THR A 2 -3.58 21.30 -27.43
CA THR A 2 -2.69 21.27 -26.26
C THR A 2 -2.59 19.83 -25.77
N GLY A 3 -1.53 19.12 -26.16
CA GLY A 3 -1.20 17.83 -25.57
C GLY A 3 -0.73 18.03 -24.13
N PHE A 4 -1.23 17.21 -23.21
CA PHE A 4 -0.67 17.14 -21.86
C PHE A 4 0.70 16.48 -21.95
N HIS A 5 1.75 17.20 -21.54
CA HIS A 5 3.09 16.62 -21.40
C HIS A 5 3.21 16.05 -20.00
N ILE A 6 3.28 14.73 -19.91
CA ILE A 6 3.56 14.04 -18.64
C ILE A 6 5.08 14.06 -18.47
N ASP A 7 5.54 14.53 -17.30
CA ASP A 7 6.92 14.39 -16.84
C ASP A 7 7.05 13.02 -16.12
N PRO A 8 7.68 12.01 -16.75
CA PRO A 8 7.78 10.67 -16.18
C PRO A 8 8.61 10.64 -14.89
N ASP A 9 9.59 11.54 -14.76
CA ASP A 9 10.47 11.61 -13.59
C ASP A 9 9.69 12.14 -12.38
N ALA A 10 8.86 13.16 -12.57
CA ALA A 10 7.99 13.69 -11.52
C ALA A 10 6.97 12.65 -11.03
N VAL A 11 6.38 11.87 -11.94
CA VAL A 11 5.46 10.77 -11.58
C VAL A 11 6.21 9.66 -10.83
N THR A 12 7.42 9.32 -11.28
CA THR A 12 8.27 8.32 -10.63
C THR A 12 8.67 8.73 -9.21
N ALA A 13 8.99 10.01 -8.98
CA ALA A 13 9.27 10.53 -7.65
C ALA A 13 8.06 10.43 -6.71
N ARG A 14 6.86 10.74 -7.21
CA ARG A 14 5.61 10.61 -6.45
C ARG A 14 5.29 9.15 -6.11
N LEU A 15 5.57 8.24 -7.03
CA LEU A 15 5.46 6.79 -6.85
C LEU A 15 6.36 6.27 -5.73
N ARG A 16 7.60 6.76 -5.62
CA ARG A 16 8.51 6.38 -4.52
C ARG A 16 7.94 6.75 -3.16
N HIS A 17 7.36 7.93 -3.02
CA HIS A 17 6.75 8.34 -1.75
C HIS A 17 5.52 7.48 -1.40
N LEU A 18 4.74 7.04 -2.39
CA LEU A 18 3.63 6.10 -2.16
C LEU A 18 4.14 4.71 -1.74
N LEU A 19 5.30 4.28 -2.26
CA LEU A 19 5.94 3.04 -1.85
C LEU A 19 6.43 3.07 -0.41
N GLU A 20 7.10 4.15 -0.01
CA GLU A 20 7.52 4.35 1.38
C GLU A 20 6.32 4.32 2.34
N LEU A 21 5.18 4.89 1.92
CA LEU A 21 3.94 4.81 2.68
C LEU A 21 3.41 3.36 2.75
N ALA A 22 3.41 2.61 1.65
CA ALA A 22 2.97 1.21 1.64
C ALA A 22 3.83 0.33 2.55
N ASP A 23 5.16 0.47 2.49
CA ASP A 23 6.07 -0.29 3.35
C ASP A 23 5.87 0.09 4.84
N SER A 24 5.59 1.36 5.13
CA SER A 24 5.21 1.79 6.49
C SER A 24 3.90 1.17 6.95
N VAL A 25 2.89 1.09 6.07
CA VAL A 25 1.60 0.43 6.38
C VAL A 25 1.78 -1.07 6.59
N ALA A 26 2.60 -1.74 5.77
CA ALA A 26 2.94 -3.15 5.95
C ALA A 26 3.61 -3.40 7.31
N THR A 27 4.58 -2.56 7.69
CA THR A 27 5.24 -2.64 8.99
C THR A 27 4.23 -2.47 10.15
N HIS A 28 3.24 -1.58 10.00
CA HIS A 28 2.17 -1.42 10.99
C HIS A 28 1.20 -2.60 11.01
N ALA A 29 0.91 -3.21 9.85
CA ALA A 29 0.10 -4.42 9.75
C ALA A 29 0.75 -5.59 10.47
N GLU A 30 2.05 -5.80 10.26
CA GLU A 30 2.85 -6.81 10.95
C GLU A 30 2.86 -6.58 12.46
N ALA A 31 3.10 -5.34 12.90
CA ALA A 31 3.05 -4.99 14.32
C ALA A 31 1.65 -5.24 14.93
N ALA A 32 0.57 -4.94 14.20
CA ALA A 32 -0.79 -5.25 14.64
C ALA A 32 -1.05 -6.75 14.72
N ALA A 33 -0.55 -7.54 13.76
CA ALA A 33 -0.66 -8.98 13.77
C ALA A 33 0.13 -9.61 14.95
N GLU A 34 1.31 -9.07 15.28
CA GLU A 34 2.07 -9.47 16.48
C GLU A 34 1.30 -9.13 17.78
N LEU A 35 0.64 -7.97 17.83
CA LEU A 35 -0.25 -7.61 18.93
C LEU A 35 -1.43 -8.57 19.05
N ALA A 36 -2.01 -9.00 17.94
CA ALA A 36 -3.08 -9.99 17.93
C ALA A 36 -2.62 -11.37 18.45
N GLN A 37 -1.37 -11.74 18.20
CA GLN A 37 -0.80 -13.01 18.68
C GLN A 37 -0.38 -12.96 20.15
N SER A 38 -0.16 -11.77 20.70
CA SER A 38 0.27 -11.58 22.09
C SER A 38 -0.92 -11.20 22.97
N HIS A 39 -1.45 -12.17 23.72
CA HIS A 39 -2.47 -11.88 24.72
C HIS A 39 -1.92 -10.92 25.79
N PRO A 40 -2.43 -9.68 25.91
CA PRO A 40 -1.96 -8.77 26.93
C PRO A 40 -2.26 -9.32 28.33
N LEU A 41 -1.26 -9.28 29.20
CA LEU A 41 -1.34 -9.74 30.59
C LEU A 41 -2.11 -8.72 31.43
N LEU A 42 -3.44 -8.73 31.31
CA LEU A 42 -4.35 -7.85 32.05
C LEU A 42 -4.79 -8.44 33.41
N GLY A 43 -4.22 -9.58 33.80
CA GLY A 43 -4.62 -10.39 34.96
C GLY A 43 -5.61 -11.51 34.61
N THR A 44 -6.01 -12.31 35.60
CA THR A 44 -6.86 -13.51 35.41
C THR A 44 -8.33 -13.30 35.78
N SER A 45 -8.72 -12.06 36.07
CA SER A 45 -10.13 -11.77 36.37
C SER A 45 -10.99 -11.94 35.11
N PRO A 46 -12.24 -12.44 35.22
CA PRO A 46 -13.14 -12.58 34.06
C PRO A 46 -13.32 -11.33 33.19
N PRO A 47 -13.34 -10.08 33.70
CA PRO A 47 -13.34 -8.89 32.85
C PRO A 47 -11.99 -8.64 32.15
N ALA A 48 -10.86 -8.96 32.79
CA ALA A 48 -9.54 -8.81 32.19
C ALA A 48 -9.33 -9.77 31.00
N THR A 49 -9.75 -11.03 31.13
CA THR A 49 -9.70 -12.00 30.04
C THR A 49 -10.54 -11.53 28.85
N ARG A 50 -11.78 -11.11 29.09
CA ARG A 50 -12.65 -10.57 28.02
C ARG A 50 -12.08 -9.33 27.33
N LEU A 51 -11.37 -8.48 28.06
CA LEU A 51 -10.70 -7.33 27.47
C LEU A 51 -9.49 -7.75 26.62
N SER A 52 -8.71 -8.72 27.11
CA SER A 52 -7.58 -9.31 26.36
C SER A 52 -8.06 -9.91 25.04
N ASP A 53 -9.13 -10.71 25.07
CA ASP A 53 -9.72 -11.33 23.88
C ASP A 53 -10.20 -10.29 22.87
N ARG A 54 -10.85 -9.21 23.33
CA ARG A 54 -11.30 -8.12 22.45
C ARG A 54 -10.16 -7.36 21.80
N LEU A 55 -9.04 -7.17 22.49
CA LEU A 55 -7.86 -6.52 21.93
C LEU A 55 -7.22 -7.40 20.86
N VAL A 56 -7.12 -8.71 21.11
CA VAL A 56 -6.65 -9.69 20.14
C VAL A 56 -7.53 -9.71 18.89
N GLU A 57 -8.86 -9.76 19.07
CA GLU A 57 -9.81 -9.71 17.96
C GLU A 57 -9.70 -8.42 17.15
N ALA A 58 -9.62 -7.27 17.83
CA ALA A 58 -9.49 -5.96 17.17
C ALA A 58 -8.15 -5.78 16.44
N ALA A 59 -7.09 -6.44 16.90
CA ALA A 59 -5.77 -6.37 16.28
C ALA A 59 -5.60 -7.38 15.12
N GLY A 60 -6.35 -8.50 15.13
CA GLY A 60 -6.19 -9.60 14.18
C GLY A 60 -6.73 -9.33 12.77
N ASP A 61 -6.84 -10.40 11.97
CA ASP A 61 -7.17 -10.33 10.54
C ASP A 61 -8.54 -9.69 10.23
N ALA A 62 -9.51 -9.80 11.15
CA ALA A 62 -10.81 -9.16 11.00
C ALA A 62 -10.81 -7.67 11.42
N GLY A 63 -9.71 -7.17 11.95
CA GLY A 63 -9.53 -5.81 12.44
C GLY A 63 -8.28 -5.15 11.84
N LEU A 64 -7.47 -4.54 12.69
CA LEU A 64 -6.39 -3.64 12.27
C LEU A 64 -5.39 -4.29 11.31
N ALA A 65 -4.96 -5.54 11.56
CA ALA A 65 -4.01 -6.22 10.68
C ALA A 65 -4.60 -6.44 9.27
N GLY A 66 -5.87 -6.84 9.18
CA GLY A 66 -6.55 -7.03 7.90
C GLY A 66 -6.76 -5.74 7.12
N GLU A 67 -7.20 -4.68 7.79
CA GLU A 67 -7.37 -3.36 7.17
C GLU A 67 -6.03 -2.82 6.62
N ALA A 68 -4.96 -2.95 7.39
CA ALA A 68 -3.63 -2.51 6.98
C ALA A 68 -3.09 -3.34 5.80
N ALA A 69 -3.30 -4.67 5.80
CA ALA A 69 -2.93 -5.53 4.68
C ALA A 69 -3.73 -5.21 3.40
N ALA A 70 -5.02 -4.90 3.52
CA ALA A 70 -5.85 -4.49 2.38
C ALA A 70 -5.34 -3.17 1.78
N ALA A 71 -5.06 -2.18 2.61
CA ALA A 71 -4.51 -0.89 2.18
C ALA A 71 -3.15 -1.06 1.49
N GLU A 72 -2.26 -1.91 2.03
CA GLU A 72 -0.99 -2.25 1.40
C GLU A 72 -1.20 -2.83 -0.01
N SER A 73 -2.12 -3.79 -0.16
CA SER A 73 -2.46 -4.40 -1.44
C SER A 73 -2.95 -3.38 -2.46
N GLU A 74 -3.86 -2.48 -2.07
CA GLU A 74 -4.38 -1.43 -2.95
C GLU A 74 -3.27 -0.48 -3.45
N VAL A 75 -2.33 -0.10 -2.59
CA VAL A 75 -1.21 0.77 -3.00
C VAL A 75 -0.28 0.03 -3.97
N ARG A 76 -0.04 -1.27 -3.75
CA ARG A 76 0.76 -2.10 -4.66
C ARG A 76 0.10 -2.24 -6.03
N ASP A 77 -1.22 -2.41 -6.08
CA ASP A 77 -2.00 -2.50 -7.31
C ASP A 77 -2.02 -1.18 -8.07
N PHE A 78 -2.24 -0.07 -7.38
CA PHE A 78 -2.18 1.27 -7.97
C PHE A 78 -0.81 1.55 -8.60
N ARG A 79 0.27 1.19 -7.92
CA ARG A 79 1.63 1.30 -8.48
C ARG A 79 1.77 0.52 -9.78
N LYS A 80 1.29 -0.72 -9.81
CA LYS A 80 1.40 -1.57 -10.99
C LYS A 80 0.68 -0.92 -12.18
N ALA A 81 -0.56 -0.49 -11.97
CA ALA A 81 -1.34 0.21 -12.99
C ALA A 81 -0.64 1.48 -13.50
N LEU A 82 -0.03 2.26 -12.60
CA LEU A 82 0.68 3.48 -12.98
C LEU A 82 1.97 3.19 -13.76
N SER A 83 2.74 2.18 -13.35
CA SER A 83 3.95 1.72 -14.06
C SER A 83 3.62 1.22 -15.46
N ASP A 84 2.55 0.44 -15.61
CA ASP A 84 2.08 -0.05 -16.91
C ASP A 84 1.68 1.13 -17.81
N THR A 85 0.96 2.11 -17.26
CA THR A 85 0.55 3.33 -17.98
C THR A 85 1.75 4.16 -18.45
N LEU A 86 2.77 4.36 -17.61
CA LEU A 86 3.98 5.09 -17.99
C LEU A 86 4.75 4.38 -19.09
N THR A 87 4.88 3.06 -18.99
CA THR A 87 5.53 2.23 -20.02
C THR A 87 4.82 2.36 -21.37
N ASP A 88 3.48 2.36 -21.35
CA ASP A 88 2.67 2.55 -22.55
C ASP A 88 2.83 3.95 -23.15
N TYR A 89 2.89 4.99 -22.31
CA TYR A 89 3.13 6.36 -22.73
C TYR A 89 4.50 6.53 -23.39
N GLU A 90 5.57 6.04 -22.77
CA GLU A 90 6.92 6.11 -23.30
C GLU A 90 7.05 5.39 -24.65
N ARG A 91 6.41 4.22 -24.78
CA ARG A 91 6.33 3.50 -26.05
C ARG A 91 5.64 4.33 -27.14
N CYS A 92 4.51 4.95 -26.80
CA CYS A 92 3.77 5.81 -27.73
C CYS A 92 4.59 7.03 -28.17
N GLU A 93 5.27 7.69 -27.23
CA GLU A 93 6.19 8.81 -27.50
C GLU A 93 7.39 8.40 -28.36
N PHE A 94 7.92 7.19 -28.15
CA PHE A 94 9.00 6.64 -28.98
C PHE A 94 8.53 6.37 -30.43
N ASP A 95 7.37 5.76 -30.59
CA ASP A 95 6.78 5.46 -31.91
C ASP A 95 6.43 6.73 -32.68
N ASN A 96 5.87 7.74 -31.99
CA ASN A 96 5.61 9.05 -32.58
C ASN A 96 6.89 9.74 -33.05
N ARG A 97 7.96 9.73 -32.24
CA ARG A 97 9.27 10.25 -32.65
C ARG A 97 9.88 9.50 -33.82
N ARG A 98 9.67 8.18 -33.94
CA ARG A 98 10.09 7.40 -35.11
C ARG A 98 9.34 7.81 -36.38
N ARG A 99 8.01 7.98 -36.28
CA ARG A 99 7.17 8.39 -37.42
C ARG A 99 7.50 9.79 -37.93
N MET A 100 7.85 10.72 -37.03
CA MET A 100 8.24 12.09 -37.41
C MET A 100 9.62 12.18 -38.08
N ARG A 101 10.44 11.12 -38.02
CA ARG A 101 11.80 11.07 -38.61
C ARG A 101 11.88 10.31 -39.93
N SER A 102 10.76 9.73 -40.40
CA SER A 102 10.64 9.02 -41.68
C SER A 102 9.85 9.84 -42.68
#